data_AF-A0A099F7H5-F1
#
_entry.id   AF-A0A099F7H5-F1
#
_cell.length_a   1.000
_cell.length_b   1.000
_cell.length_c   1.000
_cell.angle_alpha   90.00
_cell.angle_beta   90.00
_cell.angle_gamma   90.00
#
_symmetry.space_group_name_H-M   'P 1'
#
loop_
_entity.id
_entity.type
_entity.pdbx_description
1 polymer ?
#
loop_
_entity_poly.entity_id
_entity_poly.type
_entity_poly.pdbx_seq_one_letter_code
_entity_poly.pdbx_strand_id
1 'polypeptide(L)'
;MYRIRRFAVRHSRQFEWIYNRLESALVALAPVLSRIGYNRIERPVALIEKGIKGLLFDCQMCGQCVLSSTGMSCPMNCPKQLRNGPCGGVRPGGFCEVKPGMRCVWVEGWNGAARMRGGDRIREVLPPVDRRLAGSSAWLRASREKAAALHEARERERSTLANAFPTARRIEPSTAPLADEPARAIGRGKTG
;
A
#
# COMPACT_ATOMS: atom_id res chain seq x y z
N MET A 1 -5.48 -9.59 -21.32
CA MET A 1 -5.38 -8.82 -20.06
C MET A 1 -6.74 -8.58 -19.39
N TYR A 2 -7.79 -8.14 -20.10
CA TYR A 2 -9.10 -7.86 -19.51
C TYR A 2 -9.74 -8.99 -18.67
N ARG A 3 -9.62 -10.26 -19.09
CA ARG A 3 -10.11 -11.42 -18.32
C ARG A 3 -9.38 -11.60 -16.98
N ILE A 4 -8.07 -11.35 -16.95
CA ILE A 4 -7.23 -11.50 -15.74
C ILE A 4 -7.58 -10.42 -14.72
N ARG A 5 -7.73 -9.16 -15.16
CA ARG A 5 -8.20 -8.08 -14.29
C ARG A 5 -9.55 -8.42 -13.64
N ARG A 6 -10.51 -8.95 -14.40
CA ARG A 6 -11.81 -9.37 -13.82
C ARG A 6 -11.68 -10.55 -12.88
N PHE A 7 -10.76 -11.48 -13.16
CA PHE A 7 -10.44 -12.55 -12.22
C PHE A 7 -9.92 -11.98 -10.90
N ALA A 8 -9.02 -10.99 -10.94
CA ALA A 8 -8.49 -10.34 -9.75
C ALA A 8 -9.58 -9.65 -8.90
N VAL A 9 -10.53 -8.96 -9.55
CA VAL A 9 -11.68 -8.35 -8.88
C VAL A 9 -12.61 -9.40 -8.24
N ARG A 10 -12.85 -10.53 -8.93
CA ARG A 10 -13.70 -11.61 -8.40
C ARG A 10 -13.07 -12.31 -7.19
N HIS A 11 -11.74 -12.35 -7.12
CA HIS A 11 -10.96 -12.93 -6.02
C HIS A 11 -10.31 -11.84 -5.16
N SER A 12 -10.95 -10.67 -5.06
CA SER A 12 -10.36 -9.50 -4.41
C SER A 12 -10.00 -9.74 -2.95
N ARG A 13 -10.73 -10.62 -2.24
CA ARG A 13 -10.43 -11.02 -0.87
C ARG A 13 -9.09 -11.77 -0.75
N GLN A 14 -8.83 -12.71 -1.65
CA GLN A 14 -7.57 -13.44 -1.68
C GLN A 14 -6.41 -12.51 -2.04
N PHE A 15 -6.61 -11.66 -3.06
CA PHE A 15 -5.61 -10.67 -3.44
C PHE A 15 -5.36 -9.62 -2.36
N GLU A 16 -6.36 -9.23 -1.58
CA GLU A 16 -6.21 -8.36 -0.41
C GLU A 16 -5.33 -9.04 0.65
N TRP A 17 -5.59 -10.31 0.95
CA TRP A 17 -4.76 -11.06 1.88
C TRP A 17 -3.30 -11.17 1.41
N ILE A 18 -3.08 -11.49 0.13
CA ILE A 18 -1.74 -11.55 -0.48
C ILE A 18 -1.07 -10.17 -0.41
N TYR A 19 -1.80 -9.11 -0.77
CA TYR A 19 -1.29 -7.73 -0.75
C TYR A 19 -0.85 -7.34 0.65
N ASN A 20 -1.70 -7.56 1.66
CA ASN A 20 -1.37 -7.23 3.05
C ASN A 20 -0.16 -8.03 3.55
N ARG A 21 -0.03 -9.31 3.17
CA ARG A 21 1.11 -10.14 3.55
C ARG A 21 2.41 -9.67 2.89
N LEU A 22 2.36 -9.35 1.60
CA LEU A 22 3.48 -8.79 0.85
C LEU A 22 3.90 -7.45 1.47
N GLU A 23 2.94 -6.60 1.78
CA GLU A 23 3.17 -5.30 2.40
C GLU A 23 3.84 -5.43 3.77
N SER A 24 3.31 -6.29 4.66
CA SER A 24 3.94 -6.59 5.95
C SER A 24 5.37 -7.11 5.79
N ALA A 25 5.62 -7.98 4.80
CA ALA A 25 6.96 -8.50 4.54
C ALA A 25 7.92 -7.40 4.06
N LEU A 26 7.48 -6.51 3.16
CA LEU A 26 8.29 -5.38 2.68
C LEU A 26 8.60 -4.38 3.79
N VAL A 27 7.64 -4.10 4.69
CA VAL A 27 7.86 -3.26 5.86
C VAL A 27 8.86 -3.90 6.82
N ALA A 28 8.75 -5.20 7.08
CA ALA A 28 9.71 -5.93 7.91
C ALA A 28 11.13 -5.94 7.31
N LEU A 29 11.24 -5.95 5.98
CA LEU A 29 12.51 -5.87 5.25
C LEU A 29 13.04 -4.44 5.08
N ALA A 30 12.27 -3.41 5.42
CA ALA A 30 12.66 -2.00 5.27
C ALA A 30 14.07 -1.66 5.81
N PRO A 31 14.52 -2.11 7.01
CA PRO A 31 15.87 -1.81 7.48
C PRO A 31 16.98 -2.47 6.65
N VAL A 32 16.69 -3.57 5.97
CA VAL A 32 17.63 -4.19 5.02
C VAL A 32 17.62 -3.40 3.70
N LEU A 33 16.45 -3.04 3.22
CA LEU A 33 16.27 -2.24 2.00
C LEU A 33 16.96 -0.86 2.12
N SER A 34 16.87 -0.23 3.30
CA SER A 34 17.53 1.05 3.56
C SER A 34 19.06 0.93 3.58
N ARG A 35 19.61 -0.15 4.15
CA ARG A 35 21.06 -0.44 4.14
C ARG A 35 21.62 -0.67 2.74
N ILE A 36 20.86 -1.34 1.86
CA ILE A 36 21.26 -1.54 0.46
C ILE A 36 21.18 -0.21 -0.31
N GLY A 37 20.21 0.63 0.05
CA GLY A 37 19.98 1.95 -0.51
C GLY A 37 18.85 1.96 -1.53
N TYR A 38 17.80 2.75 -1.25
CA TYR A 38 16.58 2.82 -2.08
C TYR A 38 16.86 3.16 -3.54
N ASN A 39 17.81 4.05 -3.82
CA ASN A 39 18.16 4.44 -5.19
C ASN A 39 18.65 3.25 -6.06
N ARG A 40 19.31 2.26 -5.44
CA ARG A 40 19.83 1.09 -6.16
C ARG A 40 18.75 0.06 -6.44
N ILE A 41 17.83 -0.13 -5.49
CA ILE A 41 16.75 -1.12 -5.58
C ILE A 41 15.50 -0.62 -6.30
N GLU A 42 15.35 0.71 -6.47
CA GLU A 42 14.14 1.31 -7.07
C GLU A 42 13.86 0.74 -8.46
N ARG A 43 14.84 0.78 -9.37
CA ARG A 43 14.69 0.29 -10.75
C ARG A 43 14.35 -1.20 -10.84
N PRO A 44 15.10 -2.14 -10.22
CA PRO A 44 14.78 -3.56 -10.32
C PRO A 44 13.42 -3.88 -9.70
N VAL A 45 13.08 -3.29 -8.55
CA VAL A 45 11.78 -3.53 -7.92
C VAL A 45 10.64 -2.93 -8.75
N ALA A 46 10.82 -1.75 -9.34
CA ALA A 46 9.83 -1.16 -10.24
C ALA A 46 9.58 -2.03 -11.49
N LEU A 47 10.61 -2.70 -12.03
CA LEU A 47 10.46 -3.64 -13.14
C LEU A 47 9.68 -4.89 -12.73
N ILE A 48 10.00 -5.47 -11.58
CA ILE A 48 9.25 -6.60 -11.01
C ILE A 48 7.80 -6.21 -10.75
N GLU A 49 7.58 -5.04 -10.13
CA GLU A 49 6.25 -4.50 -9.86
C GLU A 49 5.46 -4.29 -11.17
N LYS A 50 6.09 -3.74 -12.21
CA LYS A 50 5.48 -3.58 -13.54
C LYS A 50 5.08 -4.92 -14.16
N GLY A 51 5.94 -5.94 -14.06
CA GLY A 51 5.64 -7.27 -14.57
C GLY A 51 4.46 -7.92 -13.85
N ILE A 52 4.53 -8.00 -12.52
CA ILE A 52 3.52 -8.65 -11.69
C ILE A 52 2.19 -7.89 -11.76
N LYS A 53 2.19 -6.57 -11.54
CA LYS A 53 0.96 -5.77 -11.53
C LYS A 53 0.40 -5.55 -12.93
N GLY A 54 1.26 -5.47 -13.95
CA GLY A 54 0.84 -5.39 -15.35
C GLY A 54 0.04 -6.62 -15.76
N LEU A 55 0.55 -7.82 -15.45
CA LEU A 55 -0.12 -9.07 -15.77
C LEU A 55 -1.46 -9.22 -15.02
N LEU A 56 -1.45 -8.99 -13.69
CA LEU A 56 -2.60 -9.28 -12.83
C LEU A 56 -3.70 -8.21 -12.89
N PHE A 57 -3.33 -6.93 -12.91
CA PHE A 57 -4.26 -5.82 -12.71
C PHE A 57 -4.31 -4.83 -13.88
N ASP A 58 -3.55 -5.09 -14.96
CA ASP A 58 -3.39 -4.17 -16.08
C ASP A 58 -2.82 -2.82 -15.62
N CYS A 59 -1.87 -2.87 -14.68
CA CYS A 59 -1.34 -1.68 -14.01
C CYS A 59 -0.62 -0.73 -14.98
N GLN A 60 -0.97 0.56 -14.90
CA GLN A 60 -0.38 1.64 -15.71
C GLN A 60 0.86 2.29 -15.06
N MET A 61 1.41 1.70 -13.99
CA MET A 61 2.60 2.18 -13.27
C MET A 61 2.56 3.68 -12.93
N CYS A 62 1.44 4.17 -12.39
CA CYS A 62 1.30 5.57 -11.96
C CYS A 62 2.11 5.94 -10.70
N GLY A 63 2.83 4.99 -10.10
CA GLY A 63 3.60 5.18 -8.86
C GLY A 63 2.76 5.28 -7.58
N GLN A 64 1.43 5.35 -7.67
CA GLN A 64 0.55 5.52 -6.51
C GLN A 64 -0.54 4.46 -6.52
N CYS A 65 -0.17 3.24 -6.11
CA CYS A 65 -1.05 2.07 -6.11
C CYS A 65 -2.17 2.21 -5.07
N VAL A 66 -3.41 1.95 -5.48
CA VAL A 66 -4.62 2.03 -4.63
C VAL A 66 -5.50 0.78 -4.69
N LEU A 67 -4.96 -0.33 -5.22
CA LEU A 67 -5.71 -1.58 -5.43
C LEU A 67 -6.37 -2.13 -4.15
N SER A 68 -5.69 -1.96 -3.02
CA SER A 68 -6.17 -2.35 -1.68
C SER A 68 -7.36 -1.54 -1.17
N SER A 69 -7.68 -0.42 -1.82
CA SER A 69 -8.86 0.39 -1.51
C SER A 69 -9.92 0.30 -2.62
N THR A 70 -9.52 -0.02 -3.85
CA THR A 70 -10.41 0.01 -5.02
C THR A 70 -10.82 -1.38 -5.51
N GLY A 71 -10.95 -2.35 -4.60
CA GLY A 71 -11.50 -3.67 -4.95
C GLY A 71 -10.61 -4.49 -5.89
N MET A 72 -9.29 -4.28 -5.88
CA MET A 72 -8.34 -4.83 -6.85
C MET A 72 -8.60 -4.39 -8.31
N SER A 73 -9.35 -3.31 -8.50
CA SER A 73 -9.57 -2.67 -9.80
C SER A 73 -8.72 -1.40 -9.89
N CYS A 74 -7.75 -1.35 -10.82
CA CYS A 74 -6.89 -0.17 -10.99
C CYS A 74 -7.66 1.00 -11.63
N PRO A 75 -7.81 2.17 -10.97
CA PRO A 75 -8.52 3.33 -11.52
C PRO A 75 -7.91 3.88 -12.81
N MET A 76 -6.59 3.69 -13.00
CA MET A 76 -5.87 4.15 -14.20
C MET A 76 -6.29 3.41 -15.47
N ASN A 77 -7.03 2.30 -15.36
CA ASN A 77 -7.61 1.60 -16.51
C ASN A 77 -8.85 2.30 -17.06
N CYS A 78 -9.35 3.33 -16.35
CA CYS A 78 -10.43 4.17 -16.84
C CYS A 78 -9.88 5.06 -17.98
N PRO A 79 -10.55 5.14 -19.14
CA PRO A 79 -10.13 6.05 -20.22
C PRO A 79 -10.02 7.52 -19.77
N LYS A 80 -10.81 7.91 -18.76
CA LYS A 80 -10.80 9.25 -18.15
C LYS A 80 -9.81 9.38 -16.99
N GLN A 81 -9.12 8.30 -16.60
CA GLN A 81 -8.15 8.21 -15.50
C GLN A 81 -8.67 8.80 -14.17
N LEU A 82 -9.97 8.64 -13.91
CA LEU A 82 -10.63 9.14 -12.71
C LEU A 82 -10.26 8.32 -11.48
N ARG A 83 -9.59 8.99 -10.53
CA ARG A 83 -9.09 8.38 -9.29
C ARG A 83 -10.13 8.26 -8.18
N ASN A 84 -11.20 9.04 -8.23
CA ASN A 84 -12.23 9.07 -7.20
C ASN A 84 -13.61 8.92 -7.85
N GLY A 85 -14.17 7.72 -7.80
CA GLY A 85 -15.53 7.42 -8.23
C GLY A 85 -15.80 7.37 -9.75
N PRO A 86 -16.98 6.85 -10.14
CA PRO A 86 -17.44 6.82 -11.52
C PRO A 86 -17.72 8.23 -12.07
N CYS A 87 -17.65 8.39 -13.40
CA CYS A 87 -17.91 9.67 -14.09
C CYS A 87 -19.40 10.03 -14.26
N GLY A 88 -20.31 9.31 -13.61
CA GLY A 88 -21.77 9.41 -13.88
C GLY A 88 -22.23 8.74 -15.19
N GLY A 89 -21.39 8.66 -16.23
CA GLY A 89 -21.76 8.04 -17.52
C GLY A 89 -21.67 6.51 -17.58
N VAL A 90 -21.89 5.82 -16.46
CA VAL A 90 -21.92 4.35 -16.47
C VAL A 90 -23.14 3.89 -17.26
N ARG A 91 -22.90 3.15 -18.35
CA ARG A 91 -23.96 2.64 -19.23
C ARG A 91 -24.79 1.56 -18.54
N PRO A 92 -26.04 1.31 -18.99
CA PRO A 92 -26.84 0.18 -18.54
C PRO A 92 -26.04 -1.12 -18.56
N GLY A 93 -26.23 -1.94 -17.52
CA GLY A 93 -25.43 -3.14 -17.36
C GLY A 93 -23.97 -2.87 -16.98
N GLY A 94 -23.64 -1.71 -16.41
CA GLY A 94 -22.35 -1.38 -15.77
C GLY A 94 -21.15 -1.22 -16.71
N PHE A 95 -21.37 -0.81 -17.95
CA PHE A 95 -20.33 -0.61 -18.95
C PHE A 95 -19.80 0.83 -18.97
N CYS A 96 -18.62 1.03 -19.55
CA CYS A 96 -17.98 2.33 -19.66
C CYS A 96 -18.66 3.20 -20.74
N GLU A 97 -18.80 4.50 -20.45
CA GLU A 97 -19.29 5.53 -21.38
C GLU A 97 -18.49 5.57 -22.68
N VAL A 98 -17.15 5.64 -22.54
CA VAL A 98 -16.19 5.88 -23.64
C VAL A 98 -15.86 4.60 -24.40
N LYS A 99 -15.81 3.46 -23.70
CA LYS A 99 -15.47 2.14 -24.28
C LYS A 99 -16.60 1.15 -23.99
N PRO A 100 -17.63 1.04 -24.86
CA PRO A 100 -18.83 0.27 -24.58
C PRO A 100 -18.58 -1.21 -24.26
N GLY A 101 -17.58 -1.83 -24.88
CA GLY A 101 -17.20 -3.23 -24.62
C GLY A 101 -16.45 -3.46 -23.29
N MET A 102 -16.11 -2.40 -22.56
CA MET A 102 -15.38 -2.47 -21.29
C MET A 102 -16.32 -2.25 -20.12
N ARG A 103 -16.22 -3.09 -19.08
CA ARG A 103 -16.88 -2.87 -17.78
C ARG A 103 -16.27 -1.67 -17.08
N CYS A 104 -17.14 -0.82 -16.53
CA CYS A 104 -16.72 0.35 -15.78
C CYS A 104 -15.77 -0.05 -14.64
N VAL A 105 -14.59 0.57 -14.60
CA VAL A 105 -13.54 0.28 -13.62
C VAL A 105 -14.03 0.48 -12.19
N TRP A 106 -14.89 1.48 -11.96
CA TRP A 106 -15.49 1.76 -10.66
C TRP A 106 -16.61 0.81 -10.28
N VAL A 107 -17.40 0.32 -11.25
CA VAL A 107 -18.36 -0.76 -10.97
C VAL A 107 -17.62 -2.03 -10.55
N GLU A 108 -16.54 -2.38 -11.27
CA GLU A 108 -15.68 -3.49 -10.87
C GLU A 108 -15.00 -3.23 -9.51
N GLY A 109 -14.57 -1.98 -9.23
CA GLY A 109 -13.98 -1.60 -7.95
C GLY A 109 -14.95 -1.77 -6.78
N TRP A 110 -16.19 -1.29 -6.89
CA TRP A 110 -17.23 -1.49 -5.89
C TRP A 110 -17.56 -2.97 -5.68
N ASN A 111 -17.68 -3.73 -6.77
CA ASN A 111 -17.86 -5.17 -6.71
C ASN A 111 -16.71 -5.85 -5.94
N GLY A 112 -15.46 -5.50 -6.25
CA GLY A 112 -14.29 -6.07 -5.58
C GLY A 112 -14.23 -5.66 -4.10
N ALA A 113 -14.50 -4.39 -3.80
CA ALA A 113 -14.49 -3.86 -2.44
C ALA A 113 -15.53 -4.55 -1.55
N ALA A 114 -16.73 -4.82 -2.07
CA ALA A 114 -17.77 -5.55 -1.35
C ALA A 114 -17.37 -6.98 -0.91
N ARG A 115 -16.30 -7.55 -1.48
CA ARG A 115 -15.77 -8.87 -1.11
C ARG A 115 -14.57 -8.80 -0.15
N MET A 116 -13.94 -7.64 -0.04
CA MET A 116 -12.76 -7.39 0.78
C MET A 116 -13.12 -7.15 2.24
N ARG A 117 -12.18 -7.40 3.16
CA ARG A 117 -12.31 -7.02 4.57
C ARG A 117 -12.22 -5.51 4.76
N GLY A 118 -11.28 -4.85 4.08
CA GLY A 118 -11.09 -3.40 4.09
C GLY A 118 -11.88 -2.66 3.00
N GLY A 119 -13.02 -3.22 2.56
CA GLY A 119 -13.80 -2.71 1.43
C GLY A 119 -14.27 -1.27 1.58
N ASP A 120 -14.53 -0.82 2.80
CA ASP A 120 -15.03 0.53 3.07
C ASP A 120 -14.07 1.65 2.67
N ARG A 121 -12.76 1.34 2.56
CA ARG A 121 -11.73 2.29 2.11
C ARG A 121 -11.97 2.84 0.71
N ILE A 122 -12.83 2.21 -0.09
CA ILE A 122 -13.21 2.71 -1.42
C ILE A 122 -13.95 4.06 -1.36
N ARG A 123 -14.51 4.41 -0.19
CA ARG A 123 -15.21 5.67 0.06
C ARG A 123 -14.26 6.84 0.33
N GLU A 124 -13.02 6.54 0.70
CA GLU A 124 -12.02 7.56 1.01
C GLU A 124 -11.61 8.31 -0.26
N VAL A 125 -11.78 9.62 -0.24
CA VAL A 125 -11.36 10.49 -1.34
C VAL A 125 -9.85 10.65 -1.28
N LEU A 126 -9.16 10.20 -2.34
CA LEU A 126 -7.71 10.28 -2.41
C LEU A 126 -7.25 11.54 -3.16
N PRO A 127 -6.05 12.06 -2.84
CA PRO A 127 -5.42 13.12 -3.65
C PRO A 127 -5.31 12.74 -5.13
N PRO A 128 -5.25 13.73 -6.04
CA PRO A 128 -5.01 13.49 -7.46
C PRO A 128 -3.70 12.72 -7.69
N VAL A 129 -3.61 12.03 -8.82
CA VAL A 129 -2.39 11.29 -9.19
C VAL A 129 -1.25 12.26 -9.47
N ASP A 130 -0.15 12.14 -8.73
CA ASP A 130 1.09 12.84 -9.06
C ASP A 130 1.80 12.10 -10.21
N ARG A 131 1.82 12.73 -11.38
CA ARG A 131 2.42 12.18 -12.60
C ARG A 131 3.94 12.13 -12.55
N ARG A 132 4.58 12.90 -11.66
CA ARG A 132 6.05 12.85 -11.48
C ARG A 132 6.52 11.50 -10.97
N LEU A 133 5.63 10.74 -10.34
CA LEU A 133 5.91 9.41 -9.78
C LEU A 133 5.69 8.27 -10.79
N ALA A 134 5.28 8.57 -12.02
CA ALA A 134 5.07 7.55 -13.04
C ALA A 134 6.34 6.70 -13.27
N GLY A 135 6.19 5.38 -13.32
CA GLY A 135 7.28 4.42 -13.46
C GLY A 135 8.02 4.07 -12.16
N SER A 136 7.81 4.81 -11.07
CA SER A 136 8.40 4.47 -9.75
C SER A 136 7.66 3.33 -9.05
N SER A 137 8.32 2.67 -8.10
CA SER A 137 7.73 1.57 -7.33
C SER A 137 6.78 2.12 -6.26
N ALA A 138 5.51 1.75 -6.35
CA ALA A 138 4.56 2.04 -5.28
C ALA A 138 4.79 1.13 -4.06
N TRP A 139 5.32 -0.09 -4.26
CA TRP A 139 5.65 -1.00 -3.16
C TRP A 139 6.77 -0.47 -2.26
N LEU A 140 7.88 -0.01 -2.84
CA LEU A 140 8.98 0.55 -2.06
C LEU A 140 8.54 1.83 -1.32
N ARG A 141 7.80 2.71 -2.01
CA ARG A 141 7.24 3.92 -1.39
C ARG A 141 6.37 3.57 -0.19
N ALA A 142 5.36 2.71 -0.36
CA ALA A 142 4.48 2.32 0.74
C ALA A 142 5.24 1.67 1.90
N SER A 143 6.22 0.80 1.60
CA SER A 143 7.04 0.15 2.63
C SER A 143 7.85 1.16 3.46
N ARG A 144 8.42 2.19 2.82
CA ARG A 144 9.19 3.24 3.48
C ARG A 144 8.32 4.12 4.35
N GLU A 145 7.17 4.57 3.86
CA GLU A 145 6.22 5.38 4.64
C GLU A 145 5.75 4.63 5.89
N LYS A 146 5.39 3.35 5.74
CA LYS A 146 4.96 2.53 6.87
C LYS A 146 6.08 2.22 7.86
N ALA A 147 7.28 1.94 7.37
CA ALA A 147 8.44 1.75 8.25
C ALA A 147 8.77 3.02 9.04
N ALA A 148 8.75 4.19 8.40
CA ALA A 148 8.94 5.48 9.06
C ALA A 148 7.89 5.71 10.16
N ALA A 149 6.60 5.47 9.85
CA ALA A 149 5.52 5.60 10.84
C ALA A 149 5.70 4.66 12.04
N LEU A 150 6.15 3.41 11.83
CA LEU A 150 6.44 2.48 12.93
C LEU A 150 7.62 2.95 13.78
N HIS A 151 8.69 3.45 13.15
CA HIS A 151 9.82 4.04 13.87
C HIS A 151 9.39 5.24 14.72
N GLU A 152 8.62 6.17 14.14
CA GLU A 152 8.09 7.32 14.86
C GLU A 152 7.18 6.91 16.02
N ALA A 153 6.33 5.90 15.85
CA ALA A 153 5.46 5.42 16.92
C ALA A 153 6.28 4.85 18.10
N ARG A 154 7.32 4.05 17.81
CA ARG A 154 8.23 3.51 18.83
C ARG A 154 8.99 4.63 19.55
N GLU A 155 9.45 5.64 18.83
CA GLU A 155 10.10 6.82 19.43
C GLU A 155 9.16 7.58 20.35
N ARG A 156 7.91 7.81 19.89
CA ARG A 156 6.88 8.47 20.70
C ARG A 156 6.60 7.69 21.99
N GLU A 157 6.47 6.37 21.91
CA GLU A 157 6.26 5.51 23.09
C GLU A 157 7.42 5.62 24.09
N ARG A 158 8.67 5.50 23.62
CA ARG A 158 9.86 5.68 24.47
C ARG A 158 9.93 7.06 25.09
N SER A 159 9.70 8.10 24.30
CA SER A 159 9.72 9.48 24.78
C SER A 159 8.62 9.72 25.81
N THR A 160 7.44 9.11 25.65
CA THR A 160 6.33 9.19 26.60
C THR A 160 6.72 8.53 27.93
N LEU A 161 7.29 7.33 27.90
CA LEU A 161 7.78 6.64 29.10
C LEU A 161 8.86 7.45 29.82
N ALA A 162 9.85 7.95 29.07
CA ALA A 162 10.91 8.80 29.60
C ALA A 162 10.40 10.09 30.25
N ASN A 163 9.41 10.73 29.64
CA ASN A 163 8.82 11.98 30.14
C ASN A 163 7.92 11.74 31.36
N ALA A 164 7.28 10.57 31.46
CA ALA A 164 6.46 10.19 32.60
C ALA A 164 7.30 9.93 33.87
N PHE A 165 8.56 9.51 33.74
CA PHE A 165 9.43 9.14 34.87
C PHE A 165 10.79 9.86 34.86
N PRO A 166 10.82 11.20 34.98
CA PRO A 166 12.06 11.98 34.83
C PRO A 166 13.09 11.68 35.94
N THR A 167 12.63 11.41 37.17
CA THR A 167 13.51 11.05 38.29
C THR A 167 14.08 9.65 38.12
N ALA A 168 13.24 8.65 37.80
CA ALA A 168 13.69 7.28 37.58
C ALA A 168 14.71 7.23 36.43
N ARG A 169 14.47 7.97 35.35
CA ARG A 169 15.40 8.08 34.23
C ARG A 169 16.75 8.72 34.60
N ARG A 170 16.75 9.69 35.53
CA ARG A 170 17.98 10.35 35.97
C ARG A 170 18.86 9.43 36.82
N ILE A 171 18.22 8.65 37.70
CA ILE A 171 18.92 7.75 38.64
C ILE A 171 19.27 6.43 37.93
N GLU A 172 18.29 5.85 37.23
CA GLU A 172 18.35 4.54 36.57
C GLU A 172 17.86 4.63 35.11
N PRO A 173 18.68 5.15 34.17
CA PRO A 173 18.27 5.41 32.79
C PRO A 173 17.86 4.16 32.00
N SER A 174 18.29 2.96 32.42
CA SER A 174 17.89 1.68 31.84
C SER A 174 16.40 1.35 32.04
N THR A 175 15.75 1.96 33.04
CA THR A 175 14.31 1.76 33.35
C THR A 175 13.39 2.59 32.44
N ALA A 176 13.92 3.63 31.80
CA ALA A 176 13.21 4.49 30.86
C ALA A 176 14.13 4.95 29.69
N PRO A 177 14.58 4.00 28.84
CA PRO A 177 15.61 4.28 27.84
C PRO A 177 15.07 5.11 26.67
N LEU A 178 15.87 6.07 26.18
CA LEU A 178 15.65 6.72 24.88
C LEU A 178 16.52 6.16 23.76
N ALA A 179 17.64 5.52 24.08
CA ALA A 179 18.52 4.98 23.07
C ALA A 179 17.85 3.81 22.34
N ASP A 180 18.23 3.61 21.08
CA ASP A 180 17.91 2.38 20.37
C ASP A 180 18.68 1.20 20.93
N GLU A 181 17.94 0.18 21.37
CA GLU A 181 18.54 -1.11 21.68
C GLU A 181 19.05 -1.78 20.40
N PRO A 182 20.25 -2.37 20.42
CA PRO A 182 20.79 -3.04 19.25
C PRO A 182 19.86 -4.18 18.84
N ALA A 183 19.52 -4.23 17.55
CA ALA A 183 18.55 -5.19 17.00
C ALA A 183 18.89 -6.67 17.28
N ARG A 184 20.15 -6.99 17.61
CA ARG A 184 20.59 -8.34 18.00
C ARG A 184 20.33 -8.67 19.48
N ALA A 185 20.25 -7.67 20.36
CA ALA A 185 19.97 -7.85 21.78
C ALA A 185 18.48 -8.08 22.04
N ILE A 186 17.61 -7.43 21.27
CA ILE A 186 16.16 -7.66 21.26
C ILE A 186 15.82 -8.87 20.36
N GLY A 187 16.13 -10.08 20.84
CA GLY A 187 15.79 -11.32 20.15
C GLY A 187 14.27 -11.49 19.95
N ARG A 188 13.84 -11.50 18.68
CA ARG A 188 12.58 -12.07 18.14
C ARG A 188 11.41 -12.24 19.15
N GLY A 189 10.79 -11.14 19.56
CA GLY A 189 9.49 -11.16 20.24
C GLY A 189 8.34 -11.15 19.22
N LYS A 190 7.79 -12.33 18.95
CA LYS A 190 6.49 -12.66 18.30
C LYS A 190 5.63 -11.46 17.84
N THR A 191 5.59 -11.24 16.53
CA THR A 191 4.39 -10.71 15.87
C THR A 191 3.32 -11.80 15.90
N GLY A 192 2.45 -11.76 16.92
CA GLY A 192 1.14 -12.41 16.90
C GLY A 192 0.16 -11.60 16.08
#